data_AF-A0A3C1S7F7-F1
#
_entry.id   AF-A0A3C1S7F7-F1
#
_cell.length_a   1.000
_cell.length_b   1.000
_cell.length_c   1.000
_cell.angle_alpha   90.00
_cell.angle_beta   90.00
_cell.angle_gamma   90.00
#
_symmetry.space_group_name_H-M   'P 1'
#
loop_
_entity.id
_entity.type
_entity.pdbx_description
1 polymer ?
#
loop_
_entity_poly.entity_id
_entity_poly.type
_entity_poly.pdbx_seq_one_letter_code
_entity_poly.pdbx_strand_id
1 'polypeptide(L)'
;MANNPPFLDSRTFSAKIGNLFKQLFEEYQSMTAISSPKPVLSPEFLNLLIGCANLYDIDPSNASMVSQLRTIRRQLADFWINTPADQLKNVYQGELLRGQRAILGSGFKKEPLNPDEGLFLQQVIAELNQKAAANPADALNYLLAAMLYLLPDKLKIGNAQNTLPGWLIGDYEKFFSSTSESL
;
A
#
# COMPACT_ATOMS: atom_id res chain seq x y z
N MET A 1 -53.81 15.77 -25.85
CA MET A 1 -52.33 15.66 -25.94
C MET A 1 -51.89 14.76 -24.80
N ALA A 2 -51.37 13.56 -25.10
CA ALA A 2 -51.02 12.58 -24.07
C ALA A 2 -49.77 13.06 -23.31
N ASN A 3 -49.83 13.07 -21.98
CA ASN A 3 -48.67 13.34 -21.12
C ASN A 3 -47.64 12.23 -21.33
N ASN A 4 -46.49 12.58 -21.91
CA ASN A 4 -45.37 11.68 -22.08
C ASN A 4 -44.88 11.27 -20.68
N PRO A 5 -44.80 9.97 -20.35
CA PRO A 5 -44.39 9.57 -19.03
C PRO A 5 -42.96 10.01 -18.74
N PRO A 6 -42.65 10.39 -17.49
CA PRO A 6 -41.42 11.10 -17.11
C PRO A 6 -40.11 10.33 -17.37
N PHE A 7 -40.19 9.03 -17.65
CA PHE A 7 -39.02 8.20 -18.03
C PHE A 7 -38.66 8.27 -19.51
N LEU A 8 -39.53 8.81 -20.37
CA LEU A 8 -39.25 9.03 -21.80
C LEU A 8 -38.60 10.39 -22.09
N ASP A 9 -38.40 11.22 -21.06
CA ASP A 9 -37.60 12.43 -21.15
C ASP A 9 -36.14 12.11 -20.80
N SER A 10 -35.33 11.94 -21.84
CA SER A 10 -33.92 11.58 -21.73
C SER A 10 -33.10 12.61 -20.95
N ARG A 11 -33.48 13.89 -20.97
CA ARG A 11 -32.78 14.96 -20.23
C ARG A 11 -33.07 14.88 -18.74
N THR A 12 -34.33 14.68 -18.39
CA THR A 12 -34.76 14.60 -16.99
C THR A 12 -34.26 13.32 -16.33
N PHE A 13 -34.26 12.19 -17.07
CA PHE A 13 -33.70 10.92 -16.60
C PHE A 13 -32.17 10.99 -16.42
N SER A 14 -31.43 11.48 -17.42
CA SER A 14 -29.96 11.59 -17.34
C SER A 14 -29.51 12.54 -16.23
N ALA A 15 -30.21 13.65 -16.01
CA ALA A 15 -29.96 14.54 -14.88
C ALA A 15 -30.17 13.83 -13.54
N LYS A 16 -31.24 13.04 -13.41
CA LYS A 16 -31.51 12.26 -12.19
C LYS A 16 -30.43 11.21 -11.93
N ILE A 17 -29.98 10.49 -12.95
CA ILE A 17 -28.88 9.52 -12.85
C ILE A 17 -27.57 10.23 -12.50
N GLY A 18 -27.28 11.39 -13.10
CA GLY A 18 -26.11 12.19 -12.76
C GLY A 18 -26.11 12.67 -11.31
N ASN A 19 -27.27 13.07 -10.78
CA ASN A 19 -27.41 13.47 -9.38
C ASN A 19 -27.28 12.28 -8.43
N LEU A 20 -27.85 11.12 -8.78
CA LEU A 20 -27.71 9.90 -8.00
C LEU A 20 -26.24 9.44 -7.96
N PHE A 21 -25.53 9.52 -9.09
CA PHE A 21 -24.10 9.20 -9.13
C PHE A 21 -23.28 10.15 -8.25
N LYS A 22 -23.56 11.46 -8.28
CA LYS A 22 -22.92 12.43 -7.39
C LYS A 22 -23.20 12.12 -5.93
N GLN A 23 -24.45 11.83 -5.57
CA GLN A 23 -24.82 11.46 -4.20
C GLN A 23 -24.12 10.18 -3.75
N LEU A 24 -24.11 9.14 -4.58
CA LEU A 24 -23.40 7.89 -4.26
C LEU A 24 -21.89 8.10 -4.17
N PHE A 25 -21.32 8.99 -4.98
CA PHE A 25 -19.89 9.32 -4.94
C PHE A 25 -19.53 10.17 -3.72
N GLU A 26 -20.34 11.15 -3.36
CA GLU A 26 -20.21 11.95 -2.14
C GLU A 26 -20.43 11.08 -0.89
N GLU A 27 -21.42 10.19 -0.91
CA GLU A 27 -21.68 9.21 0.15
C GLU A 27 -20.53 8.22 0.26
N TYR A 28 -20.01 7.70 -0.85
CA TYR A 28 -18.80 6.89 -0.88
C TYR A 28 -17.60 7.65 -0.31
N GLN A 29 -17.38 8.91 -0.71
CA GLN A 29 -16.32 9.75 -0.15
C GLN A 29 -16.52 10.01 1.34
N SER A 30 -17.75 10.09 1.84
CA SER A 30 -18.07 10.28 3.25
C SER A 30 -17.93 9.00 4.08
N MET A 31 -18.27 7.84 3.52
CA MET A 31 -18.07 6.52 4.13
C MET A 31 -16.59 6.11 4.10
N THR A 32 -15.87 6.51 3.06
CA THR A 32 -14.42 6.35 2.92
C THR A 32 -13.65 7.60 3.36
N ALA A 33 -14.33 8.57 4.00
CA ALA A 33 -13.70 9.68 4.71
C ALA A 33 -13.04 9.10 5.96
N ILE A 34 -11.95 8.37 5.72
CA ILE A 34 -10.82 8.29 6.61
C ILE A 34 -10.54 9.75 6.97
N SER A 35 -10.89 10.12 8.20
CA SER A 35 -10.30 11.25 8.94
C SER A 35 -8.95 11.58 8.32
N SER A 36 -8.73 12.83 7.91
CA SER A 36 -7.50 13.37 7.28
C SER A 36 -6.28 12.45 7.42
N PRO A 37 -5.54 12.11 6.33
CA PRO A 37 -4.51 11.08 6.35
C PRO A 37 -3.65 11.22 7.60
N LYS A 38 -3.79 10.25 8.51
CA LYS A 38 -3.14 10.32 9.81
C LYS A 38 -1.63 10.30 9.59
N PRO A 39 -0.84 11.10 10.31
CA PRO A 39 0.61 11.06 10.17
C PRO A 39 1.12 9.63 10.36
N VAL A 40 1.97 9.15 9.47
CA VAL A 40 2.42 7.74 9.46
C VAL A 40 3.12 7.32 10.77
N LEU A 41 3.78 8.27 11.44
CA LEU A 41 4.43 8.04 12.73
C LEU A 41 3.48 8.17 13.94
N SER A 42 2.20 8.49 13.73
CA SER A 42 1.22 8.60 14.82
C SER A 42 0.84 7.23 15.38
N PRO A 43 0.63 7.11 16.70
CA PRO A 43 0.12 5.88 17.31
C PRO A 43 -1.20 5.41 16.69
N GLU A 44 -2.06 6.35 16.30
CA GLU A 44 -3.36 6.06 15.69
C GLU A 44 -3.21 5.42 14.30
N PHE A 45 -2.26 5.88 13.49
CA PHE A 45 -1.96 5.26 12.21
C PHE A 45 -1.40 3.86 12.40
N LEU A 46 -0.43 3.68 13.32
CA LEU A 46 0.20 2.39 13.55
C LEU A 46 -0.78 1.35 14.11
N ASN A 47 -1.63 1.75 15.06
CA ASN A 47 -2.67 0.87 15.59
C ASN A 47 -3.69 0.49 14.52
N LEU A 48 -4.06 1.43 13.64
CA LEU A 48 -4.94 1.15 12.51
C LEU A 48 -4.29 0.15 11.54
N LEU A 49 -3.04 0.40 11.15
CA LEU A 49 -2.25 -0.48 10.28
C LEU A 49 -2.16 -1.90 10.83
N ILE A 50 -1.72 -2.06 12.07
CA ILE A 50 -1.58 -3.37 12.72
C ILE A 50 -2.93 -4.06 12.86
N GLY A 51 -3.97 -3.32 13.30
CA GLY A 51 -5.31 -3.85 13.46
C GLY A 51 -5.91 -4.34 12.14
N CYS A 52 -5.78 -3.53 11.08
CA CYS A 52 -6.27 -3.90 9.74
C CYS A 52 -5.54 -5.12 9.19
N ALA A 53 -4.21 -5.19 9.34
CA ALA A 53 -3.43 -6.33 8.86
C ALA A 53 -3.86 -7.64 9.56
N ASN A 54 -4.03 -7.59 10.89
CA ASN A 54 -4.48 -8.76 11.66
C ASN A 54 -5.92 -9.17 11.31
N LEU A 55 -6.83 -8.21 11.14
CA LEU A 55 -8.23 -8.50 10.80
C LEU A 55 -8.37 -9.07 9.39
N TYR A 56 -7.52 -8.65 8.45
CA TYR A 56 -7.50 -9.20 7.10
C TYR A 56 -7.16 -10.70 7.09
N ASP A 57 -6.25 -11.16 7.95
CA ASP A 57 -5.92 -12.59 8.04
C ASP A 57 -7.09 -13.42 8.63
N ILE A 58 -8.03 -12.78 9.34
CA ILE A 58 -9.23 -13.43 9.88
C ILE A 58 -10.35 -13.48 8.82
N ASP A 59 -10.58 -12.36 8.12
CA ASP A 59 -11.59 -12.25 7.07
C ASP A 59 -11.05 -11.46 5.85
N PRO A 60 -10.38 -12.16 4.90
CA PRO A 60 -9.83 -11.53 3.72
C PRO A 60 -10.92 -11.12 2.71
N SER A 61 -12.17 -11.58 2.90
CA SER A 61 -13.29 -11.26 2.00
C SER A 61 -13.90 -9.88 2.28
N ASN A 62 -13.53 -9.24 3.38
CA ASN A 62 -14.02 -7.93 3.76
C ASN A 62 -13.46 -6.82 2.85
N ALA A 63 -14.26 -6.41 1.85
CA ALA A 63 -13.89 -5.40 0.87
C ALA A 63 -13.51 -4.04 1.49
N SER A 64 -14.14 -3.64 2.61
CA SER A 64 -13.79 -2.40 3.31
C SER A 64 -12.40 -2.50 3.93
N MET A 65 -12.03 -3.67 4.47
CA MET A 65 -10.72 -3.91 5.04
C MET A 65 -9.64 -3.90 3.95
N VAL A 66 -9.91 -4.53 2.81
CA VAL A 66 -9.03 -4.52 1.64
C VAL A 66 -8.78 -3.09 1.16
N SER A 67 -9.83 -2.28 1.01
CA SER A 67 -9.71 -0.88 0.60
C SER A 67 -8.88 -0.07 1.60
N GLN A 68 -9.14 -0.23 2.90
CA GLN A 68 -8.39 0.46 3.95
C GLN A 68 -6.91 0.09 3.95
N LEU A 69 -6.58 -1.20 3.78
CA LEU A 69 -5.19 -1.66 3.70
C LEU A 69 -4.48 -1.15 2.44
N ARG A 70 -5.17 -1.00 1.30
CA ARG A 70 -4.59 -0.37 0.09
C ARG A 70 -4.20 1.08 0.37
N THR A 71 -5.08 1.85 1.02
CA THR A 71 -4.79 3.24 1.40
C THR A 71 -3.61 3.33 2.37
N ILE A 72 -3.58 2.48 3.41
CA ILE A 72 -2.50 2.45 4.40
C ILE A 72 -1.18 2.06 3.73
N ARG A 73 -1.18 1.01 2.90
CA ARG A 73 0.00 0.57 2.13
C ARG A 73 0.55 1.71 1.28
N ARG A 74 -0.32 2.48 0.61
CA ARG A 74 0.10 3.62 -0.20
C ARG A 74 0.71 4.74 0.65
N GLN A 75 0.07 5.13 1.75
CA GLN A 75 0.59 6.16 2.66
C GLN A 75 1.95 5.77 3.24
N LEU A 76 2.12 4.50 3.61
CA LEU A 76 3.38 3.99 4.13
C LEU A 76 4.48 3.99 3.06
N ALA A 77 4.16 3.60 1.82
CA ALA A 77 5.11 3.64 0.70
C ALA A 77 5.54 5.07 0.35
N ASP A 78 4.59 6.00 0.26
CA ASP A 78 4.89 7.41 0.00
C ASP A 78 5.74 8.00 1.14
N PHE A 79 5.47 7.63 2.39
CA PHE A 79 6.29 8.03 3.53
C PHE A 79 7.74 7.54 3.40
N TRP A 80 7.95 6.27 3.04
CA TRP A 80 9.31 5.75 2.82
C TRP A 80 10.04 6.52 1.72
N ILE A 81 9.41 6.69 0.55
CA ILE A 81 10.01 7.39 -0.59
C ILE A 81 10.44 8.81 -0.22
N ASN A 82 9.63 9.50 0.59
CA ASN A 82 9.91 10.88 1.03
C ASN A 82 10.80 10.96 2.28
N THR A 83 11.20 9.84 2.88
CA THR A 83 12.11 9.82 4.03
C THR A 83 13.56 10.00 3.56
N PRO A 84 14.28 11.01 4.05
CA PRO A 84 15.70 11.19 3.75
C PRO A 84 16.55 9.98 4.16
N ALA A 85 17.56 9.66 3.36
CA ALA A 85 18.40 8.46 3.55
C ALA A 85 19.11 8.43 4.93
N ASP A 86 19.50 9.59 5.45
CA ASP A 86 20.14 9.76 6.76
C ASP A 86 19.19 9.52 7.94
N GLN A 87 17.89 9.70 7.74
CA GLN A 87 16.85 9.45 8.76
C GLN A 87 16.28 8.04 8.69
N LEU A 88 16.45 7.36 7.55
CA LEU A 88 15.80 6.09 7.24
C LEU A 88 16.03 5.02 8.31
N LYS A 89 17.28 4.86 8.78
CA LYS A 89 17.61 3.91 9.84
C LYS A 89 16.86 4.20 11.14
N ASN A 90 16.88 5.46 11.59
CA ASN A 90 16.25 5.85 12.86
C ASN A 90 14.74 5.64 12.82
N VAL A 91 14.12 6.01 11.70
CA VAL A 91 12.69 5.84 11.48
C VAL A 91 12.32 4.35 11.39
N TYR A 92 13.09 3.57 10.63
CA TYR A 92 12.87 2.14 10.45
C TYR A 92 13.04 1.33 11.73
N GLN A 93 13.97 1.71 12.61
CA GLN A 93 14.18 1.03 13.88
C GLN A 93 13.20 1.48 14.99
N GLY A 94 12.38 2.51 14.72
CA GLY A 94 11.34 2.98 15.63
C GLY A 94 10.05 2.16 15.56
N GLU A 95 8.95 2.76 16.03
CA GLU A 95 7.63 2.11 16.08
C GLU A 95 7.09 1.70 14.70
N LEU A 96 7.54 2.37 13.64
CA LEU A 96 7.11 2.07 12.27
C LEU A 96 7.50 0.66 11.82
N LEU A 97 8.56 0.08 12.39
CA LEU A 97 8.97 -1.31 12.15
C LEU A 97 7.83 -2.30 12.39
N ARG A 98 7.05 -2.07 13.45
CA ARG A 98 5.94 -2.95 13.84
C ARG A 98 4.86 -2.93 12.78
N GLY A 99 4.53 -1.74 12.27
CA GLY A 99 3.58 -1.55 11.18
C GLY A 99 4.06 -2.19 9.87
N GLN A 100 5.31 -1.96 9.49
CA GLN A 100 5.93 -2.57 8.32
C GLN A 100 5.82 -4.10 8.38
N ARG A 101 6.25 -4.70 9.50
CA ARG A 101 6.21 -6.15 9.71
C ARG A 101 4.80 -6.72 9.70
N ALA A 102 3.81 -5.98 10.20
CA ALA A 102 2.42 -6.40 10.17
C ALA A 102 1.91 -6.59 8.73
N ILE A 103 2.16 -5.64 7.83
CA ILE A 103 1.84 -5.83 6.39
C ILE A 103 2.66 -6.96 5.79
N LEU A 104 3.98 -6.98 6.02
CA LEU A 104 4.86 -7.97 5.39
C LEU A 104 4.53 -9.42 5.80
N GLY A 105 4.04 -9.62 7.02
CA GLY A 105 3.63 -10.90 7.56
C GLY A 105 2.19 -11.30 7.24
N SER A 106 1.33 -10.34 6.87
CA SER A 106 -0.07 -10.62 6.50
C SER A 106 -0.21 -11.28 5.14
N GLY A 107 -1.36 -11.90 4.88
CA GLY A 107 -1.73 -12.41 3.56
C GLY A 107 -1.95 -11.33 2.50
N PHE A 108 -2.08 -10.06 2.90
CA PHE A 108 -2.54 -8.96 2.05
C PHE A 108 -1.65 -8.71 0.82
N LYS A 109 -0.34 -9.03 0.88
CA LYS A 109 0.55 -8.90 -0.30
C LYS A 109 0.14 -9.79 -1.48
N LYS A 110 -0.67 -10.83 -1.23
CA LYS A 110 -1.19 -11.73 -2.27
C LYS A 110 -2.43 -11.17 -2.97
N GLU A 111 -3.02 -10.10 -2.43
CA GLU A 111 -4.13 -9.41 -3.09
C GLU A 111 -3.71 -8.89 -4.46
N PRO A 112 -4.52 -9.08 -5.51
CA PRO A 112 -4.23 -8.53 -6.82
C PRO A 112 -4.12 -7.01 -6.74
N LEU A 113 -3.06 -6.46 -7.33
CA LEU A 113 -2.90 -5.02 -7.46
C LEU A 113 -3.97 -4.49 -8.42
N ASN A 114 -4.55 -3.34 -8.08
CA ASN A 114 -5.39 -2.61 -9.03
C ASN A 114 -4.48 -1.87 -10.05
N PRO A 115 -5.04 -1.32 -11.14
CA PRO A 115 -4.24 -0.63 -12.16
C PRO A 115 -3.36 0.50 -11.60
N ASP A 116 -3.87 1.31 -10.68
CA ASP A 116 -3.15 2.43 -10.09
C ASP A 116 -1.96 1.98 -9.23
N GLU A 117 -2.15 0.92 -8.45
CA GLU A 117 -1.07 0.29 -7.67
C GLU A 117 -0.03 -0.38 -8.57
N GLY A 118 -0.46 -0.96 -9.69
CA GLY A 118 0.44 -1.51 -10.70
C GLY A 118 1.33 -0.43 -11.31
N LEU A 119 0.76 0.70 -11.72
CA LEU A 119 1.51 1.84 -12.26
C LEU A 119 2.46 2.44 -11.22
N PHE A 120 1.98 2.62 -9.99
CA PHE A 120 2.81 3.10 -8.90
C PHE A 120 4.00 2.17 -8.62
N LEU A 121 3.76 0.86 -8.52
CA LEU A 121 4.81 -0.11 -8.27
C LEU A 121 5.85 -0.12 -9.39
N GLN A 122 5.44 0.01 -10.65
CA GLN A 122 6.35 0.13 -11.79
C GLN A 122 7.27 1.36 -11.64
N GLN A 123 6.73 2.51 -11.23
CA GLN A 123 7.52 3.71 -10.96
C GLN A 123 8.52 3.48 -9.81
N VAL A 124 8.07 2.86 -8.71
CA VAL A 124 8.93 2.55 -7.56
C VAL A 124 10.08 1.63 -7.96
N ILE A 125 9.81 0.59 -8.77
CA ILE A 125 10.85 -0.33 -9.25
C ILE A 125 11.83 0.37 -10.21
N ALA A 126 11.34 1.24 -11.09
CA ALA A 126 12.19 2.01 -11.99
C ALA A 126 13.18 2.90 -11.22
N GLU A 127 12.67 3.66 -10.24
CA GLU A 127 13.48 4.52 -9.36
C GLU A 127 14.44 3.70 -8.49
N LEU A 128 13.99 2.56 -7.94
CA LEU A 128 14.83 1.63 -7.18
C LEU A 128 16.04 1.19 -8.01
N ASN A 129 15.81 0.72 -9.24
CA ASN A 129 16.89 0.25 -10.11
C ASN A 129 17.82 1.38 -10.54
N GLN A 130 17.28 2.55 -10.88
CA GLN A 130 18.07 3.72 -11.27
C GLN A 130 18.98 4.19 -10.13
N LYS A 131 18.42 4.33 -8.91
CA LYS A 131 19.18 4.78 -7.74
C LYS A 131 20.19 3.73 -7.29
N ALA A 132 19.82 2.45 -7.29
CA ALA A 132 20.73 1.37 -6.92
C ALA A 132 21.95 1.28 -7.85
N ALA A 133 21.77 1.57 -9.14
CA ALA A 133 22.87 1.61 -10.11
C ALA A 133 23.83 2.80 -9.87
N ALA A 134 23.33 3.93 -9.38
CA ALA A 134 24.14 5.10 -9.07
C ALA A 134 24.82 5.00 -7.69
N ASN A 135 24.04 4.69 -6.66
CA ASN A 135 24.49 4.51 -5.29
C ASN A 135 23.47 3.63 -4.52
N PRO A 136 23.83 2.39 -4.14
CA PRO A 136 22.92 1.48 -3.43
C PRO A 136 22.29 2.04 -2.15
N ALA A 137 22.97 2.93 -1.44
CA ALA A 137 22.44 3.54 -0.22
C ALA A 137 21.23 4.46 -0.49
N ASP A 138 21.21 5.11 -1.66
CA ASP A 138 20.16 6.07 -2.05
C ASP A 138 18.88 5.37 -2.54
N ALA A 139 18.91 4.05 -2.67
CA ALA A 139 17.81 3.23 -3.16
C ALA A 139 16.99 2.57 -2.04
N LEU A 140 17.44 2.66 -0.78
CA LEU A 140 16.87 1.92 0.34
C LEU A 140 15.43 2.34 0.67
N ASN A 141 15.09 3.62 0.52
CA ASN A 141 13.73 4.12 0.67
C ASN A 141 12.76 3.50 -0.36
N TYR A 142 13.18 3.40 -1.62
CA TYR A 142 12.39 2.75 -2.67
C TYR A 142 12.30 1.25 -2.46
N LEU A 143 13.36 0.61 -1.94
CA LEU A 143 13.32 -0.80 -1.55
C LEU A 143 12.26 -1.05 -0.46
N LEU A 144 12.25 -0.24 0.60
CA LEU A 144 11.26 -0.35 1.68
C LEU A 144 9.82 -0.17 1.19
N ALA A 145 9.61 0.76 0.26
CA ALA A 145 8.32 0.93 -0.41
C ALA A 145 7.96 -0.29 -1.27
N ALA A 146 8.90 -0.80 -2.09
CA ALA A 146 8.67 -1.96 -2.95
C ALA A 146 8.34 -3.24 -2.16
N MET A 147 8.96 -3.44 -0.99
CA MET A 147 8.69 -4.58 -0.10
C MET A 147 7.21 -4.66 0.31
N LEU A 148 6.46 -3.55 0.33
CA LEU A 148 5.04 -3.56 0.68
C LEU A 148 4.12 -4.17 -0.40
N TYR A 149 4.63 -4.27 -1.64
CA TYR A 149 3.87 -4.73 -2.79
C TYR A 149 4.40 -6.04 -3.37
N LEU A 150 5.70 -6.29 -3.27
CA LEU A 150 6.33 -7.45 -3.89
C LEU A 150 6.15 -8.71 -3.04
N LEU A 151 5.93 -9.81 -3.74
CA LEU A 151 6.01 -11.16 -3.18
C LEU A 151 7.47 -11.63 -3.09
N PRO A 152 7.78 -12.61 -2.21
CA PRO A 152 9.13 -13.13 -2.01
C PRO A 152 9.84 -13.56 -3.30
N ASP A 153 9.10 -14.14 -4.25
CA ASP A 153 9.65 -14.64 -5.51
C ASP A 153 10.04 -13.52 -6.49
N LYS A 154 9.47 -12.32 -6.33
CA LYS A 154 9.66 -11.16 -7.21
C LYS A 154 10.74 -10.19 -6.74
N LEU A 155 11.15 -10.23 -5.48
CA LEU A 155 12.16 -9.35 -4.94
C LEU A 155 13.41 -10.16 -4.55
N LYS A 156 14.40 -10.17 -5.44
CA LYS A 156 15.68 -10.84 -5.22
C LYS A 156 16.82 -9.84 -5.29
N ILE A 157 17.54 -9.71 -4.19
CA ILE A 157 18.72 -8.86 -4.07
C ILE A 157 19.97 -9.75 -4.11
N GLY A 158 20.81 -9.53 -5.13
CA GLY A 158 22.09 -10.23 -5.25
C GLY A 158 23.01 -9.92 -4.08
N ASN A 159 23.64 -10.95 -3.52
CA ASN A 159 24.52 -10.85 -2.35
C ASN A 159 23.92 -9.98 -1.23
N ALA A 160 22.64 -10.20 -0.88
CA ALA A 160 21.90 -9.35 0.05
C ALA A 160 22.65 -9.03 1.35
N GLN A 161 23.42 -9.98 1.91
CA GLN A 161 24.21 -9.76 3.13
C GLN A 161 25.33 -8.71 2.97
N ASN A 162 25.86 -8.53 1.76
CA ASN A 162 26.89 -7.54 1.46
C ASN A 162 26.29 -6.24 0.89
N THR A 163 25.05 -6.28 0.40
CA THR A 163 24.38 -5.15 -0.25
C THR A 163 23.48 -4.38 0.72
N LEU A 164 22.76 -5.08 1.61
CA LEU A 164 21.82 -4.48 2.53
C LEU A 164 22.49 -4.11 3.85
N PRO A 165 22.07 -3.00 4.48
CA PRO A 165 22.57 -2.66 5.79
C PRO A 165 22.07 -3.65 6.84
N GLY A 166 22.88 -3.88 7.88
CA GLY A 166 22.58 -4.84 8.95
C GLY A 166 21.26 -4.60 9.69
N TRP A 167 20.72 -3.38 9.66
CA TRP A 167 19.43 -3.05 10.27
C TRP A 167 18.22 -3.49 9.43
N LEU A 168 18.41 -3.79 8.13
CA LEU A 168 17.35 -4.21 7.21
C LEU A 168 17.43 -5.69 6.83
N ILE A 169 18.65 -6.23 6.74
CA ILE A 169 18.89 -7.59 6.21
C ILE A 169 18.05 -8.67 6.91
N GLY A 170 17.88 -8.60 8.23
CA GLY A 170 17.11 -9.58 8.98
C GLY A 170 15.63 -9.62 8.59
N ASP A 171 15.02 -8.46 8.32
CA ASP A 171 13.63 -8.39 7.86
C ASP A 171 13.50 -8.81 6.41
N TYR A 172 14.45 -8.41 5.57
CA TYR A 172 14.51 -8.89 4.18
C TYR A 172 14.60 -10.42 4.13
N GLU A 173 15.51 -11.03 4.91
CA GLU A 173 15.68 -12.48 4.93
C GLU A 173 14.42 -13.19 5.43
N LYS A 174 13.83 -12.69 6.52
CA LYS A 174 12.61 -13.26 7.09
C LYS A 174 11.43 -13.27 6.13
N PHE A 175 11.25 -12.21 5.34
CA PHE A 175 10.04 -12.03 4.52
C PHE A 175 10.24 -12.31 3.02
N PHE A 176 11.49 -12.37 2.53
CA PHE A 176 11.77 -12.49 1.09
C PHE A 176 12.80 -13.56 0.74
N SER A 177 13.69 -13.96 1.66
CA SER A 177 14.70 -14.99 1.39
C SER A 177 14.22 -16.41 1.66
N SER A 178 12.99 -16.77 1.25
CA SER A 178 12.54 -18.16 1.30
C SER A 178 13.42 -19.03 0.39
N THR A 179 14.53 -19.52 0.93
CA THR A 179 15.17 -20.76 0.50
C THR A 179 14.17 -21.86 0.80
N SER A 180 13.80 -22.57 -0.26
CA SER A 180 13.16 -23.89 -0.25
C SER A 180 13.43 -24.70 1.02
N GLU A 181 12.43 -24.85 1.89
CA GLU A 181 12.25 -26.12 2.59
C GLU A 181 11.62 -27.08 1.59
N SER A 182 12.48 -27.70 0.77
CA SER A 182 12.16 -28.94 0.09
C SER A 182 12.49 -30.09 1.06
N LEU A 183 11.46 -30.72 1.61
CA LEU A 183 11.53 -32.12 2.05
C LEU A 183 11.25 -33.03 0.86
#